data_AF-A0A1G6JLS5-F1
#
_entry.id   AF-A0A1G6JLS5-F1
#
_cell.length_a   1.000
_cell.length_b   1.000
_cell.length_c   1.000
_cell.angle_alpha   90.00
_cell.angle_beta   90.00
_cell.angle_gamma   90.00
#
_symmetry.space_group_name_H-M   'P 1'
#
loop_
_entity.id
_entity.type
_entity.pdbx_description
1 polymer ?
#
loop_
_entity_poly.entity_id
_entity_poly.type
_entity_poly.pdbx_seq_one_letter_code
_entity_poly.pdbx_strand_id
1 'polypeptide(L)' 'MIVTEWKDFGTDAQFYTQDGFEKEVGDKFEAACFNESNEVPNYIWTTKHVVVIKNNTRMINDVSFVKIPRHPIEKSC' A
#
# COMPACT_ATOMS: atom_id res chain seq x y z
N MET A 1 -2.04 -3.18 13.78
CA MET A 1 -3.50 -2.95 13.73
C MET A 1 -3.96 -2.89 12.28
N ILE A 2 -4.97 -3.67 11.92
CA ILE A 2 -5.62 -3.60 10.61
C ILE A 2 -6.79 -2.63 10.74
N VAL A 3 -6.86 -1.65 9.84
CA VAL A 3 -7.95 -0.69 9.74
C VAL A 3 -8.62 -0.85 8.38
N THR A 4 -9.95 -0.77 8.36
CA THR A 4 -10.76 -0.81 7.12
C THR A 4 -11.03 0.59 6.57
N GLU A 5 -10.57 1.61 7.27
CA GLU A 5 -10.72 3.01 6.87
C GLU A 5 -9.37 3.50 6.32
N TRP A 6 -9.43 4.28 5.24
CA TRP A 6 -8.24 4.89 4.70
C TRP A 6 -7.69 5.91 5.70
N LYS A 7 -6.39 5.83 5.97
CA LYS A 7 -5.68 6.83 6.73
C LYS A 7 -4.60 7.40 5.82
N ASP A 8 -4.72 8.68 5.51
CA ASP A 8 -3.70 9.41 4.78
C ASP A 8 -2.36 9.29 5.50
N PHE A 9 -1.34 8.94 4.71
CA PHE A 9 0.01 8.81 5.19
C PHE A 9 0.94 9.52 4.22
N GLY A 10 1.94 10.17 4.77
CA GLY A 10 2.96 10.85 4.00
C GLY A 10 4.33 10.36 4.42
N THR A 11 5.24 10.35 3.46
CA THR A 11 6.67 10.41 3.73
C THR A 11 7.16 11.81 3.43
N ASP A 12 8.39 12.12 3.83
CA ASP A 12 9.05 13.39 3.53
C ASP A 12 9.05 13.71 2.02
N ALA A 13 8.99 12.68 1.16
CA ALA A 13 8.99 12.81 -0.29
C ALA A 13 7.59 12.95 -0.90
N GLN A 14 6.56 12.31 -0.35
CA GLN A 14 5.25 12.24 -1.00
C GLN A 14 4.10 11.92 -0.02
N PHE A 15 2.95 12.55 -0.26
CA PHE A 15 1.71 12.35 0.50
C PHE A 15 0.73 11.48 -0.27
N TYR A 16 0.25 10.40 0.35
CA TYR A 16 -0.65 9.44 -0.26
C TYR A 16 -2.05 9.57 0.33
N THR A 17 -2.96 10.09 -0.49
CA THR A 17 -4.39 10.13 -0.20
C THR A 17 -5.10 8.93 -0.82
N GLN A 18 -6.32 8.63 -0.36
CA GLN A 18 -7.10 7.50 -0.87
C GLN A 18 -7.27 7.59 -2.39
N ASP A 19 -7.73 8.75 -2.88
CA ASP A 19 -7.97 8.97 -4.30
C ASP A 19 -6.69 8.89 -5.13
N GLY A 20 -5.57 9.42 -4.62
CA GLY A 20 -4.26 9.32 -5.27
C GLY A 20 -3.80 7.88 -5.40
N PHE A 21 -3.92 7.10 -4.33
CA PHE A 21 -3.57 5.68 -4.32
C PHE A 21 -4.49 4.85 -5.22
N GLU A 22 -5.81 5.05 -5.17
CA GLU A 22 -6.75 4.31 -6.02
C GLU A 22 -6.53 4.62 -7.51
N LYS A 23 -6.14 5.84 -7.86
CA LYS A 23 -5.75 6.21 -9.23
C LYS A 23 -4.42 5.59 -9.67
N GLU A 24 -3.41 5.58 -8.81
CA GLU A 24 -2.09 5.03 -9.11
C GLU A 24 -2.10 3.49 -9.19
N VAL A 25 -2.86 2.86 -8.30
CA VAL A 25 -3.01 1.41 -8.27
C VAL A 25 -4.03 0.95 -9.31
N GLY A 26 -5.04 1.77 -9.62
CA GLY A 26 -6.14 1.42 -10.50
C GLY A 26 -7.10 0.41 -9.87
N ASP A 27 -7.16 0.37 -8.53
CA ASP A 27 -7.91 -0.60 -7.76
C ASP A 27 -8.52 0.05 -6.51
N LYS A 28 -9.56 -0.56 -5.94
CA LYS A 28 -10.26 0.02 -4.79
C LYS A 28 -9.65 -0.43 -3.47
N PHE A 29 -9.45 0.52 -2.58
CA PHE A 29 -8.98 0.23 -1.22
C PHE A 29 -10.02 -0.57 -0.42
N GLU A 30 -9.57 -1.58 0.32
CA GLU A 30 -10.42 -2.33 1.26
C GLU A 30 -9.92 -2.24 2.72
N ALA A 31 -8.61 -2.41 2.93
CA ALA A 31 -8.04 -2.39 4.27
C ALA A 31 -6.55 -2.06 4.25
N ALA A 32 -6.02 -1.53 5.35
CA ALA A 32 -4.60 -1.31 5.54
C ALA A 32 -4.13 -1.88 6.88
N CYS A 33 -2.91 -2.40 6.94
CA CYS A 33 -2.25 -2.80 8.17
C CYS A 33 -1.18 -1.79 8.55
N PHE A 34 -1.40 -1.13 9.68
CA PHE A 34 -0.45 -0.24 10.34
C PHE A 34 0.23 -1.00 11.48
N ASN A 35 1.54 -0.81 11.65
CA ASN A 35 2.20 -1.24 12.88
C ASN A 35 2.03 -0.14 13.92
N GLU A 36 1.91 -0.49 15.21
CA GLU A 36 1.59 0.45 16.30
C GLU A 36 2.58 1.63 16.42
N SER A 37 3.80 1.49 15.89
CA SER A 37 4.81 2.55 15.90
C SER A 37 5.03 3.22 14.53
N ASN A 38 4.33 2.80 13.48
CA ASN A 38 4.52 3.33 12.13
C ASN A 38 3.34 4.19 11.69
N GLU A 39 3.63 5.41 11.27
CA GLU A 39 2.68 6.31 10.64
C GLU A 39 2.32 5.84 9.21
N VAL A 40 3.12 4.94 8.63
CA VAL A 40 2.96 4.38 7.29
C VAL A 40 2.44 2.94 7.38
N PRO A 41 1.43 2.55 6.56
CA PRO A 41 0.96 1.17 6.52
C PRO A 41 2.02 0.27 5.88
N ASN A 42 2.14 -0.97 6.37
CA ASN A 42 3.05 -1.96 5.77
C ASN A 42 2.39 -2.73 4.63
N TYR A 43 1.07 -2.92 4.75
CA TYR A 43 0.26 -3.66 3.79
C TYR A 43 -1.02 -2.89 3.51
N ILE A 44 -1.41 -2.82 2.25
CA ILE A 44 -2.70 -2.30 1.81
C ILE A 44 -3.38 -3.38 0.98
N TRP A 45 -4.55 -3.82 1.40
CA TRP A 45 -5.43 -4.67 0.62
C TRP A 45 -6.31 -3.83 -0.25
N THR A 46 -6.32 -4.17 -1.54
CA THR A 46 -7.27 -3.71 -2.51
C THR A 46 -8.13 -4.90 -2.95
N THR A 47 -9.20 -4.61 -3.70
CA THR A 47 -10.12 -5.63 -4.20
C THR A 47 -9.41 -6.76 -4.96
N LYS A 48 -8.40 -6.43 -5.78
CA LYS A 48 -7.70 -7.42 -6.62
C LYS A 48 -6.25 -7.71 -6.21
N HIS A 49 -5.61 -6.78 -5.51
CA HIS A 49 -4.18 -6.85 -5.20
C HIS A 49 -3.92 -6.56 -3.72
N VAL A 50 -2.80 -7.06 -3.22
CA VAL A 50 -2.23 -6.65 -1.93
C VAL A 50 -0.99 -5.85 -2.27
N VAL A 51 -0.99 -4.58 -1.89
CA VAL A 51 0.14 -3.68 -2.04
C VAL A 51 0.98 -3.72 -0.78
N VAL A 52 2.22 -4.16 -0.90
CA VAL A 52 3.19 -4.17 0.20
C VAL A 52 4.03 -2.90 0.09
N ILE A 53 4.03 -2.10 1.14
CA ILE A 53 4.80 -0.87 1.22
C ILE A 53 6.12 -1.18 1.90
N LYS A 54 7.21 -0.86 1.21
CA LYS A 54 8.57 -0.99 1.75
C LYS A 54 9.21 0.39 1.87
N ASN A 55 9.50 0.80 3.09
CA ASN A 55 10.26 2.02 3.36
C ASN A 55 11.75 1.73 3.17
N ASN A 56 12.42 2.43 2.26
CA ASN A 56 13.88 2.37 2.12
C ASN A 56 14.51 3.57 2.84
N THR A 57 15.05 3.36 4.04
CA THR A 57 15.65 4.41 4.89
C THR A 57 17.08 4.79 4.53
N ARG A 58 17.63 4.35 3.39
CA ARG A 58 19.08 4.48 3.15
C ARG A 58 19.55 5.86 2.67
N MET A 59 18.77 6.64 1.93
CA MET A 59 19.22 7.96 1.43
C MET A 59 18.10 8.99 1.17
N ILE A 60 16.90 8.54 0.81
CA ILE A 60 15.68 9.34 0.60
C ILE A 60 14.58 8.49 1.22
N ASN A 61 13.65 9.07 1.99
CA ASN A 61 12.49 8.34 2.52
C ASN A 61 11.54 7.96 1.39
N ASP A 62 11.97 7.03 0.56
CA ASP A 62 11.24 6.53 -0.61
C ASP A 62 10.45 5.28 -0.21
N VAL A 63 9.18 5.28 -0.61
CA VAL A 63 8.23 4.22 -0.33
C VAL A 63 7.97 3.46 -1.61
N SER A 64 8.40 2.20 -1.64
CA SER A 64 8.18 1.34 -2.80
C SER A 64 6.89 0.54 -2.64
N PHE A 65 5.98 0.65 -3.61
CA PHE A 65 4.74 -0.14 -3.68
C PHE A 65 4.96 -1.42 -4.47
N VAL A 66 4.90 -2.56 -3.78
CA VAL A 66 4.96 -3.89 -4.42
C VAL A 66 3.55 -4.45 -4.52
N LYS A 67 3.02 -4.52 -5.75
CA LYS A 67 1.68 -5.09 -6.02
C LYS A 67 1.78 -6.61 -6.09
N ILE A 68 1.03 -7.30 -5.23
CA ILE A 68 0.92 -8.77 -5.21
C ILE A 68 -0.51 -9.14 -5.61
N PRO A 69 -0.74 -9.90 -6.69
CA PRO A 69 -2.08 -10.33 -7.04
C PRO A 69 -2.64 -11.29 -5.98
N ARG A 70 -3.91 -11.10 -5.57
CA ARG A 70 -4.55 -11.95 -4.55
C ARG A 70 -4.78 -13.38 -5.04
N HIS A 71 -5.01 -13.52 -6.34
CA HIS A 71 -5.10 -14.81 -7.00
C HIS A 71 -3.80 -15.07 -7.73
N PRO A 72 -3.15 -16.22 -7.52
CA PRO A 72 -2.12 -16.66 -8.45
C PRO A 72 -2.78 -16.74 -9.82
N ILE A 73 -2.19 -16.07 -10.81
CA ILE A 73 -2.48 -16.43 -12.19
C ILE A 73 -2.05 -17.90 -12.32
N GLU A 74 -3.03 -18.80 -12.44
CA GLU A 74 -2.76 -20.10 -13.03
C GLU A 74 -2.10 -19.78 -14.37
N LYS A 75 -0.78 -19.97 -14.44
CA LYS A 75 -0.09 -19.97 -15.72
C LYS A 75 -0.64 -21.18 -16.48
N SER A 76 -1.72 -20.99 -17.21
CA SER A 76 -2.06 -21.82 -18.34
C SER A 76 -1.02 -21.54 -19.43
N CYS A 77 0.13 -22.19 -19.30
CA CYS A 77 1.07 -22.43 -20.40
C CYS A 77 0.89 -23.86 -20.87
#